data_AF-A0A6G2DER4-F1
#
_entry.id   AF-A0A6G2DER4-F1
#
_cell.length_a   1.000
_cell.length_b   1.000
_cell.length_c   1.000
_cell.angle_alpha   90.00
_cell.angle_beta   90.00
_cell.angle_gamma   90.00
#
_symmetry.space_group_name_H-M   'P 1'
#
loop_
_entity.id
_entity.type
_entity.pdbx_description
1 polymer ?
#
loop_
_entity_poly.entity_id
_entity_poly.type
_entity_poly.pdbx_seq_one_letter_code
_entity_poly.pdbx_strand_id
1 'polypeptide(L)'
;NKNYGGDLLVENDTEKFDQLLDAETDVAVYGHVHKQLLRYGSQGQQIINPGSIGMPYFNWEALKNHRAQYAVIEVEDGELVNILFRKVAYDYEAELEFAKSKGFPFIEMYEELRRD
;
A
#
# COMPACT_ATOMS: atom_id res chain seq x y z
N ASN A 1 -18.09 7.46 0.39
CA ASN A 1 -16.94 6.77 1.01
C ASN A 1 -17.02 5.27 0.81
N LYS A 2 -16.45 4.77 -0.30
CA LYS A 2 -16.19 3.34 -0.51
C LYS A 2 -14.67 3.15 -0.57
N ASN A 3 -14.02 3.06 0.58
CA ASN A 3 -12.60 2.71 0.70
C ASN A 3 -12.39 1.18 0.81
N TYR A 4 -13.36 0.40 0.32
CA TYR A 4 -13.41 -1.05 0.40
C TYR A 4 -13.92 -1.61 -0.93
N GLY A 5 -13.49 -2.83 -1.26
CA GLY A 5 -13.89 -3.52 -2.49
C GLY A 5 -12.88 -3.32 -3.63
N GLY A 6 -13.20 -3.92 -4.79
CA GLY A 6 -12.26 -4.06 -5.90
C GLY A 6 -12.05 -2.82 -6.75
N ASP A 7 -12.71 -1.68 -6.48
CA ASP A 7 -12.67 -0.50 -7.36
C ASP A 7 -11.26 0.12 -7.45
N LEU A 8 -10.44 0.01 -6.41
CA LEU A 8 -9.11 0.64 -6.35
C LEU A 8 -7.95 -0.36 -6.56
N LEU A 9 -8.23 -1.50 -7.19
CA LEU A 9 -7.20 -2.43 -7.68
C LEU A 9 -6.35 -1.75 -8.75
N VAL A 10 -5.04 -2.05 -8.76
CA VAL A 10 -4.05 -1.28 -9.52
C VAL A 10 -4.25 -1.34 -11.04
N GLU A 11 -4.88 -2.42 -11.52
CA GLU A 11 -5.21 -2.68 -12.92
C GLU A 11 -6.49 -2.00 -13.40
N ASN A 12 -7.29 -1.43 -12.49
CA ASN A 12 -8.54 -0.80 -12.89
C ASN A 12 -8.31 0.54 -13.59
N ASP A 13 -9.31 0.90 -14.40
CA ASP A 13 -9.37 2.14 -15.15
C ASP A 13 -9.41 3.36 -14.23
N THR A 14 -8.90 4.48 -14.74
CA THR A 14 -8.79 5.75 -14.00
C THR A 14 -10.14 6.25 -13.48
N GLU A 15 -11.25 5.96 -14.17
CA GLU A 15 -12.62 6.32 -13.74
C GLU A 15 -12.98 5.77 -12.35
N LYS A 16 -12.43 4.62 -11.96
CA LYS A 16 -12.63 4.08 -10.61
C LYS A 16 -11.86 4.87 -9.55
N PHE A 17 -10.67 5.33 -9.92
CA PHE A 17 -9.80 6.13 -9.07
C PHE A 17 -10.25 7.58 -8.95
N ASP A 18 -10.90 8.12 -9.99
CA ASP A 18 -11.48 9.47 -9.97
C ASP A 18 -12.53 9.65 -8.87
N GLN A 19 -13.11 8.56 -8.35
CA GLN A 19 -14.03 8.61 -7.21
C GLN A 19 -13.34 9.01 -5.90
N LEU A 20 -12.00 8.99 -5.84
CA LEU A 20 -11.21 9.52 -4.73
C LEU A 20 -11.01 11.03 -4.81
N LEU A 21 -11.40 11.64 -5.92
CA LEU A 21 -11.07 13.01 -6.27
C LEU A 21 -12.35 13.85 -6.42
N ASP A 22 -12.24 15.12 -6.06
CA ASP A 22 -13.19 16.16 -6.39
C ASP A 22 -12.44 17.38 -6.96
N ALA A 23 -13.15 18.50 -7.16
CA ALA A 23 -12.59 19.70 -7.75
C ALA A 23 -11.53 20.40 -6.87
N GLU A 24 -11.44 20.07 -5.58
CA GLU A 24 -10.52 20.71 -4.63
C GLU A 24 -9.38 19.76 -4.20
N THR A 25 -9.41 18.50 -4.62
CA THR A 25 -8.42 17.50 -4.21
C THR A 25 -7.20 17.51 -5.14
N ASP A 26 -6.06 18.03 -4.66
CA ASP A 26 -4.77 17.96 -5.39
C ASP A 26 -4.11 16.58 -5.33
N VAL A 27 -4.23 15.92 -4.16
CA VAL A 27 -3.61 14.63 -3.87
C VAL A 27 -4.56 13.76 -3.03
N ALA A 28 -4.85 12.55 -3.50
CA ALA A 28 -5.55 11.52 -2.74
C ALA A 28 -4.58 10.43 -2.26
N VAL A 29 -4.65 10.08 -0.97
CA VAL A 29 -3.90 8.95 -0.39
C VAL A 29 -4.88 7.84 -0.01
N TYR A 30 -4.63 6.62 -0.49
CA TYR A 30 -5.47 5.45 -0.19
C TYR A 30 -4.63 4.23 0.22
N GLY A 31 -5.28 3.17 0.71
CA GLY A 31 -4.64 1.94 1.20
C GLY A 31 -5.29 0.69 0.62
N HIS A 32 -5.61 -0.28 1.48
CA HIS A 32 -6.41 -1.48 1.17
C HIS A 32 -5.77 -2.55 0.27
N VAL A 33 -5.17 -2.18 -0.87
CA VAL A 33 -4.67 -3.14 -1.88
C VAL A 33 -3.21 -3.59 -1.66
N HIS A 34 -2.57 -3.04 -0.62
CA HIS A 34 -1.24 -3.43 -0.15
C HIS A 34 -0.12 -3.34 -1.19
N LYS A 35 -0.23 -2.37 -2.10
CA LYS A 35 0.74 -2.13 -3.18
C LYS A 35 1.12 -0.66 -3.21
N GLN A 36 2.42 -0.38 -3.31
CA GLN A 36 2.88 0.97 -3.60
C GLN A 36 2.39 1.42 -4.98
N LEU A 37 1.81 2.61 -5.05
CA LEU A 37 1.28 3.17 -6.29
C LEU A 37 1.41 4.69 -6.28
N LEU A 38 1.86 5.23 -7.40
CA LEU A 38 1.62 6.61 -7.79
C LEU A 38 0.97 6.57 -9.17
N ARG A 39 -0.24 7.12 -9.28
CA ARG A 39 -0.92 7.34 -10.56
C ARG A 39 -1.63 8.69 -10.54
N TYR A 40 -2.29 8.99 -11.64
CA TYR A 40 -3.01 10.25 -11.81
C TYR A 40 -4.49 10.00 -12.03
N GLY A 41 -5.32 10.91 -11.52
CA GLY A 41 -6.72 11.05 -11.90
C GLY A 41 -6.88 11.74 -13.25
N SER A 42 -8.10 11.81 -13.74
CA SER A 42 -8.42 12.33 -15.08
C SER A 42 -8.10 13.82 -15.28
N GLN A 43 -7.99 14.62 -14.21
CA GLN A 43 -7.57 16.04 -14.31
C GLN A 43 -6.09 16.23 -13.94
N GLY A 44 -5.33 15.16 -13.75
CA GLY A 44 -3.90 15.22 -13.41
C GLY A 44 -3.60 15.30 -11.90
N GLN A 45 -4.59 15.16 -11.02
CA GLN A 45 -4.37 15.10 -9.57
C GLN A 45 -3.67 13.80 -9.19
N GLN A 46 -2.88 13.79 -8.13
CA GLN A 46 -2.08 12.62 -7.76
C GLN A 46 -2.83 11.67 -6.86
N ILE A 47 -2.66 10.36 -7.10
CA ILE A 47 -3.25 9.31 -6.28
C ILE A 47 -2.13 8.38 -5.81
N ILE A 48 -1.98 8.28 -4.49
CA ILE A 48 -0.85 7.62 -3.84
C ILE A 48 -1.36 6.48 -2.96
N ASN A 49 -0.73 5.31 -3.08
CA ASN A 49 -0.85 4.23 -2.11
C ASN A 49 0.52 3.95 -1.49
N PRO A 50 0.70 4.05 -0.17
CA PRO A 50 2.00 3.81 0.46
C PRO A 50 2.39 2.32 0.51
N GLY A 51 1.47 1.42 0.15
CA GLY A 51 1.63 -0.02 0.30
C GLY A 51 1.14 -0.51 1.67
N SER A 52 1.73 -1.61 2.14
CA SER A 52 1.42 -2.18 3.46
C SER A 52 2.68 -2.43 4.27
N ILE A 53 2.66 -2.01 5.53
CA ILE A 53 3.72 -2.29 6.50
C ILE A 53 3.75 -3.78 6.84
N GLY A 54 2.57 -4.36 7.14
CA GLY A 54 2.46 -5.72 7.66
C GLY A 54 2.16 -6.77 6.61
N MET A 55 1.59 -6.44 5.46
CA MET A 55 1.17 -7.46 4.49
C MET A 55 1.37 -6.96 3.06
N PRO A 56 2.60 -6.65 2.62
CA PRO A 56 2.84 -6.19 1.25
C PRO A 56 2.43 -7.27 0.23
N TYR A 57 1.77 -6.88 -0.85
CA TYR A 57 1.23 -7.81 -1.84
C TYR A 57 1.88 -7.64 -3.22
N PHE A 58 2.27 -8.76 -3.84
CA PHE A 58 2.98 -8.80 -5.12
C PHE A 58 2.32 -9.82 -6.06
N ASN A 59 1.94 -9.38 -7.27
CA ASN A 59 1.50 -10.30 -8.33
C ASN A 59 2.68 -10.80 -9.17
N TRP A 60 3.79 -10.05 -9.19
CA TRP A 60 4.96 -10.38 -9.98
C TRP A 60 6.05 -10.94 -9.09
N GLU A 61 6.26 -12.26 -9.17
CA GLU A 61 7.11 -13.03 -8.27
C GLU A 61 8.54 -12.47 -8.18
N ALA A 62 9.10 -11.98 -9.29
CA ALA A 62 10.47 -11.46 -9.31
C ALA A 62 10.68 -10.19 -8.44
N LEU A 63 9.59 -9.52 -8.03
CA LEU A 63 9.64 -8.34 -7.16
C LEU A 63 9.30 -8.63 -5.70
N LYS A 64 8.90 -9.87 -5.40
CA LYS A 64 8.40 -10.28 -4.09
C LYS A 64 9.46 -10.15 -3.01
N ASN A 65 9.03 -9.68 -1.84
CA ASN A 65 9.82 -9.56 -0.63
C ASN A 65 8.90 -9.25 0.56
N HIS A 66 9.37 -9.48 1.78
CA HIS A 66 8.57 -9.24 3.00
C HIS A 66 8.84 -7.88 3.65
N ARG A 67 9.47 -6.94 2.93
CA ARG A 67 9.82 -5.63 3.49
C ARG A 67 8.57 -4.79 3.70
N ALA A 68 8.48 -4.15 4.86
CA ALA A 68 7.42 -3.20 5.16
C ALA A 68 7.45 -2.04 4.16
N GLN A 69 6.28 -1.65 3.65
CA GLN A 69 6.13 -0.57 2.67
C GLN A 69 5.48 0.65 3.31
N TYR A 70 6.02 1.83 3.00
CA TYR A 70 5.38 3.11 3.31
C TYR A 70 5.85 4.18 2.31
N ALA A 71 5.24 5.37 2.38
CA ALA A 71 5.68 6.55 1.64
C ALA A 71 5.95 7.70 2.60
N VAL A 72 6.94 8.54 2.27
CA VAL A 72 7.14 9.86 2.86
C VAL A 72 6.74 10.89 1.81
N ILE A 73 5.85 11.80 2.18
CA ILE A 73 5.36 12.87 1.32
C ILE A 73 5.83 14.18 1.94
N GLU A 74 6.55 14.99 1.17
CA GLU A 74 7.11 16.26 1.61
C GLU A 74 6.35 17.39 0.91
N VAL A 75 5.83 18.32 1.71
CA VAL A 75 5.08 19.50 1.25
C VAL A 75 5.74 20.73 1.86
N GLU A 76 6.14 21.67 1.00
CA GLU A 76 6.82 22.91 1.38
C GLU A 76 6.09 24.08 0.73
N ASP A 77 5.73 25.10 1.52
CA ASP A 77 5.04 26.32 1.05
C ASP A 77 3.79 26.06 0.17
N GLY A 78 3.08 24.96 0.41
CA GLY A 78 1.90 24.54 -0.34
C GLY A 78 2.20 23.74 -1.61
N GLU A 79 3.48 23.48 -1.90
CA GLU A 79 3.94 22.68 -3.03
C GLU A 79 4.31 21.26 -2.60
N LEU A 80 3.92 20.28 -3.41
CA LEU A 80 4.32 18.89 -3.23
C LEU A 80 5.73 18.67 -3.82
N VAL A 81 6.75 18.74 -2.96
CA VAL A 81 8.15 18.78 -3.41
C VAL A 81 8.80 17.40 -3.52
N ASN A 82 8.32 16.39 -2.78
CA ASN A 82 8.85 15.04 -2.87
C ASN A 82 7.84 13.95 -2.49
N ILE A 83 7.98 12.79 -3.14
CA ILE A 83 7.32 11.54 -2.76
C ILE A 83 8.36 10.43 -2.76
N LEU A 84 8.63 9.87 -1.59
CA LEU A 84 9.59 8.78 -1.42
C LEU A 84 8.91 7.51 -0.95
N PHE A 85 8.78 6.52 -1.84
CA PHE A 85 8.39 5.17 -1.47
C PHE A 85 9.57 4.42 -0.83
N ARG A 86 9.34 3.83 0.34
CA ARG A 86 10.36 3.10 1.09
C ARG A 86 9.94 1.67 1.34
N LYS A 87 10.94 0.78 1.34
CA LYS A 87 10.84 -0.63 1.73
C LYS A 87 11.87 -0.91 2.81
N VAL A 88 11.43 -1.34 3.98
CA VAL A 88 12.31 -1.56 5.14
C VAL A 88 12.29 -3.04 5.53
N ALA A 89 13.48 -3.63 5.61
CA ALA A 89 13.61 -4.98 6.15
C ALA A 89 13.40 -4.97 7.66
N TYR A 90 12.70 -5.97 8.16
CA TYR A 90 12.58 -6.30 9.58
C TYR A 90 12.67 -7.82 9.71
N ASP A 91 12.89 -8.29 10.93
CA ASP A 91 12.95 -9.71 11.23
C ASP A 91 11.54 -10.30 11.28
N TYR A 92 11.05 -10.76 10.12
CA TYR A 92 9.71 -11.33 10.01
C TYR A 92 9.63 -12.74 10.64
N GLU A 93 10.76 -13.43 10.79
CA GLU A 93 10.83 -14.70 11.49
C GLU A 93 10.60 -14.50 12.99
N ALA A 94 11.24 -13.47 13.59
CA ALA A 94 11.00 -13.11 14.98
C ALA A 94 9.54 -12.72 15.24
N GLU A 95 8.90 -12.01 14.30
CA GLU A 95 7.47 -11.69 14.38
C GLU A 95 6.59 -12.95 14.28
N LEU A 96 6.92 -13.89 13.39
CA LEU A 96 6.19 -15.15 13.25
C LEU A 96 6.31 -16.03 14.51
N GLU A 97 7.51 -16.13 15.08
CA GLU A 97 7.73 -16.84 16.35
C GLU A 97 7.03 -16.16 17.51
N PHE A 98 7.00 -14.83 17.53
CA PHE A 98 6.21 -14.08 18.50
C PHE A 98 4.72 -14.40 18.38
N ALA A 99 4.16 -14.40 17.15
CA ALA A 99 2.77 -14.77 16.90
C ALA A 99 2.45 -16.21 17.35
N LYS A 100 3.33 -17.17 17.05
CA LYS A 100 3.24 -18.56 17.55
C LYS A 100 3.19 -18.61 19.07
N SER A 101 4.10 -17.90 19.75
CA SER A 101 4.18 -17.86 21.22
C SER A 101 2.92 -17.28 21.89
N LYS A 102 2.18 -16.44 21.17
CA LYS A 102 0.92 -15.83 21.62
C LYS A 102 -0.31 -16.65 21.28
N GLY A 103 -0.16 -17.81 20.63
CA GLY A 103 -1.28 -18.63 20.18
C GLY A 103 -2.12 -17.90 19.14
N PHE A 104 -1.49 -17.14 18.24
CA PHE A 104 -2.19 -16.40 17.20
C PHE A 104 -3.03 -17.34 16.32
N PRO A 105 -4.34 -17.10 16.13
CA PRO A 105 -5.18 -17.95 15.31
C PRO A 105 -4.69 -18.04 13.86
N PHE A 106 -4.92 -19.18 13.20
CA PHE A 106 -4.57 -19.39 11.79
C PHE A 106 -3.08 -19.17 11.49
N ILE A 107 -2.19 -19.61 12.40
CA ILE A 107 -0.76 -19.37 12.30
C ILE A 107 -0.12 -19.90 11.01
N GLU A 108 -0.63 -21.03 10.49
CA GLU A 108 -0.19 -21.62 9.23
C GLU A 108 -0.48 -20.68 8.04
N MET A 109 -1.65 -20.05 8.01
CA MET A 109 -2.00 -19.04 7.00
C MET A 109 -1.17 -17.76 7.17
N TYR A 110 -0.90 -17.36 8.41
CA TYR A 110 -0.02 -16.21 8.66
C TYR A 110 1.42 -16.49 8.20
N GLU A 111 1.90 -17.72 8.36
CA GLU A 111 3.21 -18.16 7.86
C GLU A 111 3.26 -18.17 6.33
N GLU A 112 2.24 -18.73 5.66
CA GLU A 112 2.12 -18.73 4.20
C GLU A 112 2.16 -17.29 3.65
N LEU A 113 1.34 -16.38 4.18
CA LEU A 113 1.32 -14.96 3.79
C LEU A 113 2.66 -14.23 4.02
N ARG A 114 3.53 -14.77 4.87
CA ARG A 114 4.81 -14.16 5.26
C ARG A 114 6.01 -14.84 4.61
N ARG A 115 5.85 -16.00 3.98
CA ARG A 115 6.93 -16.75 3.31
C ARG A 115 6.69 -16.87 1.80
N ASP A 116 5.44 -17.10 1.41
CA ASP A 116 4.96 -17.15 0.03
C ASP A 116 4.34 -15.81 -0.39
#